data_AF-A0A1M7L9D6-F1
#
_entry.id   AF-A0A1M7L9D6-F1
#
_cell.length_a   1.000
_cell.length_b   1.000
_cell.length_c   1.000
_cell.angle_alpha   90.00
_cell.angle_beta   90.00
_cell.angle_gamma   90.00
#
_symmetry.space_group_name_H-M   'P 1'
#
loop_
_entity.id
_entity.type
_entity.pdbx_description
1 polymer ?
#
loop_
_entity_poly.entity_id
_entity_poly.type
_entity_poly.pdbx_seq_one_letter_code
_entity_poly.pdbx_strand_id
1 'polypeptide(L)'
;MTRRLNQNIKRIEQLLSNRFDNVSKRPETLLFFKSYLEANLKFPIHITGIEDFDWEEFYLLGPGSKQEYETLKKTRPSYSDIFNMIRIDPYFDEDFGLFTKVTRLSDKKRFQLPLADMKAVNEKSPEYQLLQDYSVWFINY
;
A
#
# COMPACT_ATOMS: atom_id res chain seq x y z
N MET A 1 5.25 -20.55 6.95
CA MET A 1 4.24 -19.64 6.37
C MET A 1 3.11 -19.45 7.38
N THR A 2 2.68 -18.23 7.69
CA THR A 2 1.68 -17.98 8.76
C THR A 2 0.26 -18.31 8.28
N ARG A 3 -0.65 -18.69 9.20
CA ARG A 3 -2.07 -18.99 8.88
C ARG A 3 -2.76 -17.83 8.15
N ARG A 4 -2.44 -16.59 8.52
CA ARG A 4 -2.99 -15.37 7.92
C ARG A 4 -2.53 -15.18 6.47
N LEU A 5 -1.24 -15.41 6.20
CA LEU A 5 -0.70 -15.33 4.83
C LEU A 5 -1.37 -16.37 3.91
N ASN A 6 -1.55 -17.61 4.38
CA ASN A 6 -2.25 -18.63 3.61
C ASN A 6 -3.71 -18.25 3.29
N GLN A 7 -4.40 -17.54 4.21
CA GLN A 7 -5.75 -17.05 3.98
C GLN A 7 -5.79 -15.93 2.93
N ASN A 8 -4.81 -15.03 2.94
CA ASN A 8 -4.66 -13.98 1.93
C ASN A 8 -4.42 -14.59 0.54
N ILE A 9 -3.43 -15.48 0.42
CA ILE A 9 -3.10 -16.20 -0.81
C ILE A 9 -4.35 -16.89 -1.39
N LYS A 10 -5.11 -17.61 -0.55
CA LYS A 10 -6.33 -18.28 -1.01
C LYS A 10 -7.38 -17.30 -1.56
N ARG A 11 -7.59 -16.14 -0.94
CA ARG A 11 -8.53 -15.13 -1.46
C ARG A 11 -8.04 -14.52 -2.77
N ILE A 12 -6.74 -14.23 -2.86
CA ILE A 12 -6.10 -13.65 -4.06
C ILE A 12 -6.22 -14.62 -5.25
N GLU A 13 -5.88 -15.90 -5.05
CA GLU A 13 -6.01 -16.93 -6.08
C GLU A 13 -7.46 -17.10 -6.51
N GLN A 14 -8.40 -17.19 -5.57
CA GLN A 14 -9.83 -17.25 -5.91
C GLN A 14 -10.31 -16.03 -6.70
N LEU A 15 -9.81 -14.83 -6.39
CA LEU A 15 -10.15 -13.61 -7.10
C LEU A 15 -9.60 -13.62 -8.54
N LEU A 16 -8.32 -13.96 -8.72
CA LEU A 16 -7.61 -13.82 -9.98
C LEU A 16 -7.78 -15.02 -10.90
N SER A 17 -7.79 -16.25 -10.39
CA SER A 17 -7.94 -17.49 -11.18
C SER A 17 -9.30 -17.60 -11.86
N ASN A 18 -10.31 -16.85 -11.40
CA ASN A 18 -11.59 -16.75 -12.11
C ASN A 18 -11.47 -16.01 -13.45
N ARG A 19 -10.35 -15.31 -13.69
CA ARG A 19 -10.17 -14.44 -14.86
C ARG A 19 -8.84 -14.65 -15.59
N PHE A 20 -7.81 -15.14 -14.90
CA PHE A 20 -6.47 -15.30 -15.44
C PHE A 20 -5.90 -16.67 -15.08
N ASP A 21 -5.34 -17.38 -16.07
CA ASP A 21 -4.63 -18.64 -15.84
C ASP A 21 -3.29 -18.43 -15.11
N ASN A 22 -2.74 -17.22 -15.22
CA ASN A 22 -1.52 -16.80 -14.53
C ASN A 22 -1.80 -15.56 -13.68
N VAL A 23 -1.53 -15.67 -12.39
CA VAL A 23 -1.80 -14.65 -11.37
C VAL A 23 -0.60 -13.74 -11.08
N SER A 24 0.53 -13.91 -11.79
CA SER A 24 1.74 -13.08 -11.66
C SER A 24 1.49 -11.60 -11.91
N LYS A 25 2.32 -10.76 -11.28
CA LYS A 25 2.35 -9.30 -11.47
C LYS A 25 2.60 -8.94 -12.93
N ARG A 26 1.53 -8.59 -13.65
CA ARG A 26 1.55 -8.09 -15.03
C ARG A 26 0.60 -6.92 -15.19
N PRO A 27 0.76 -6.08 -16.22
CA PRO A 27 -0.13 -4.93 -16.44
C PRO A 27 -1.62 -5.28 -16.40
N GLU A 28 -2.03 -6.38 -17.03
CA GLU A 28 -3.43 -6.81 -17.08
C GLU A 28 -4.00 -7.24 -15.72
N THR A 29 -3.22 -7.95 -14.91
CA THR A 29 -3.64 -8.37 -13.56
C THR A 29 -3.67 -7.18 -12.62
N LEU A 30 -2.71 -6.25 -12.75
CA LEU A 30 -2.61 -5.04 -11.96
C LEU A 30 -3.80 -4.11 -12.23
N LEU A 31 -4.15 -3.90 -13.50
CA LEU A 31 -5.32 -3.09 -13.88
C LEU A 31 -6.64 -3.72 -13.43
N PHE A 32 -6.74 -5.05 -13.45
CA PHE A 32 -7.89 -5.74 -12.87
C PHE A 32 -7.96 -5.55 -11.36
N PHE A 33 -6.84 -5.75 -10.64
CA PHE A 33 -6.78 -5.57 -9.20
C PHE A 33 -7.13 -4.12 -8.81
N LYS A 34 -6.63 -3.14 -9.57
CA LYS A 34 -7.01 -1.73 -9.43
C LYS A 34 -8.53 -1.54 -9.51
N SER A 35 -9.14 -2.06 -10.58
CA SER A 35 -10.59 -1.94 -10.80
C SER A 35 -11.38 -2.62 -9.68
N TYR A 36 -10.92 -3.78 -9.21
CA TYR A 36 -11.50 -4.48 -8.07
C TYR A 36 -11.41 -3.66 -6.79
N LEU A 37 -10.24 -3.07 -6.48
CA LEU A 37 -10.07 -2.21 -5.32
C LEU A 37 -10.97 -0.98 -5.41
N GLU A 38 -11.00 -0.27 -6.54
CA GLU A 38 -11.83 0.92 -6.74
C GLU A 38 -13.33 0.63 -6.56
N ALA A 39 -13.80 -0.56 -6.95
CA ALA A 39 -15.19 -0.97 -6.79
C ALA A 39 -15.57 -1.37 -5.35
N ASN A 40 -14.61 -1.82 -4.54
CA ASN A 40 -14.88 -2.40 -3.22
C ASN A 40 -14.40 -1.51 -2.05
N LEU A 41 -13.47 -0.59 -2.28
CA LEU A 41 -13.00 0.36 -1.29
C LEU A 41 -14.02 1.49 -1.09
N LYS A 42 -14.30 1.82 0.17
CA LYS A 42 -15.15 2.97 0.53
C LYS A 42 -14.27 4.16 0.88
N PHE A 43 -14.14 5.09 -0.06
CA PHE A 43 -13.41 6.34 0.16
C PHE A 43 -14.24 7.36 0.96
N PRO A 44 -13.60 8.26 1.74
CA PRO A 44 -12.16 8.30 2.03
C PRO A 44 -11.71 7.22 3.03
N ILE A 45 -10.44 6.81 2.94
CA ILE A 45 -9.83 5.82 3.83
C ILE A 45 -8.62 6.45 4.53
N HIS A 46 -8.49 6.23 5.83
CA HIS A 46 -7.25 6.53 6.54
C HIS A 46 -6.27 5.37 6.42
N ILE A 47 -5.10 5.65 5.87
CA ILE A 47 -4.04 4.67 5.64
C ILE A 47 -2.72 5.13 6.28
N THR A 48 -1.81 4.18 6.52
CA THR A 48 -0.47 4.36 7.10
C THR A 48 0.48 3.38 6.41
N GLY A 49 1.79 3.61 6.51
CA GLY A 49 2.78 2.65 5.98
C GLY A 49 2.72 1.30 6.69
N ILE A 50 3.00 0.23 5.95
CA ILE A 50 3.15 -1.13 6.49
C ILE A 50 4.43 -1.23 7.31
N GLU A 51 5.53 -0.77 6.71
CA GLU A 51 6.90 -0.72 7.23
C GLU A 51 7.59 0.57 6.78
N ASP A 52 8.84 0.78 7.20
CA ASP A 52 9.60 1.98 6.87
C ASP A 52 9.76 2.18 5.36
N PHE A 53 9.64 3.43 4.92
CA PHE A 53 9.90 3.77 3.51
C PHE A 53 11.40 3.79 3.24
N ASP A 54 11.83 3.57 2.00
CA ASP A 54 13.25 3.50 1.58
C ASP A 54 14.13 4.61 2.15
N TRP A 55 13.61 5.85 2.21
CA TRP A 55 14.39 6.99 2.71
C TRP A 55 14.58 6.95 4.23
N GLU A 56 13.71 6.26 4.97
CA GLU A 56 13.73 6.12 6.43
C GLU A 56 14.72 5.03 6.87
N GLU A 57 14.96 4.00 6.05
CA GLU A 57 15.83 2.86 6.38
C GLU A 57 17.24 3.30 6.82
N PHE A 58 17.84 4.26 6.10
CA PHE A 58 19.16 4.82 6.44
C PHE A 58 19.24 5.39 7.87
N TYR A 59 18.12 5.87 8.40
CA TYR A 59 18.03 6.48 9.73
C TYR A 59 17.53 5.51 10.81
N LEU A 60 16.72 4.51 10.43
CA LEU A 60 16.15 3.53 11.36
C LEU A 60 17.06 2.32 11.57
N LEU A 61 17.72 1.86 10.51
CA LEU A 61 18.60 0.69 10.50
C LEU A 61 20.06 1.05 10.17
N GLY A 62 20.28 2.17 9.48
CA GLY A 62 21.59 2.64 9.07
C GLY A 62 22.27 3.61 10.06
N PRO A 63 23.35 4.29 9.63
CA PRO A 63 24.14 5.20 10.47
C PRO A 63 23.52 6.61 10.57
N GLY A 64 22.34 6.85 10.01
CA GLY A 64 21.72 8.16 9.97
C GLY A 64 21.40 8.74 11.35
N SER A 65 21.44 10.07 11.46
CA SER A 65 21.16 10.72 12.74
C SER A 65 19.66 10.86 13.00
N LYS A 66 19.23 10.62 14.25
CA LYS A 66 17.84 10.82 14.66
C LYS A 66 17.37 12.27 14.45
N GLN A 67 18.24 13.25 14.68
CA GLN A 67 17.89 14.66 14.51
C GLN A 67 17.60 15.03 13.05
N GLU A 68 18.40 14.49 12.12
CA GLU A 68 18.18 14.67 10.69
C GLU A 68 16.90 13.95 10.23
N TYR A 69 16.67 12.73 10.70
CA TYR A 69 15.43 11.99 10.46
C TYR A 69 14.19 12.80 10.84
N GLU A 70 14.14 13.33 12.07
CA GLU A 70 13.02 14.17 12.53
C GLU A 70 12.89 15.48 11.73
N THR A 71 14.00 16.00 11.20
CA THR A 71 13.96 17.17 10.32
C THR A 71 13.35 16.84 8.96
N LEU A 72 13.74 15.72 8.37
CA LEU A 72 13.25 15.24 7.08
C LEU A 72 11.78 14.81 7.15
N LYS A 73 11.31 14.19 8.24
CA LYS A 73 9.89 13.86 8.44
C LYS A 73 8.94 15.06 8.33
N LYS A 74 9.44 16.28 8.59
CA LYS A 74 8.64 17.49 8.41
C LYS A 74 8.26 17.71 6.96
N THR A 75 9.07 17.29 6.00
CA THR A 75 8.84 17.52 4.56
C THR A 75 8.57 16.25 3.77
N ARG A 76 9.12 15.10 4.19
CA ARG A 76 8.93 13.78 3.59
C ARG A 76 7.80 13.01 4.27
N PRO A 77 7.12 12.10 3.55
CA PRO A 77 6.15 11.18 4.16
C PRO A 77 6.87 10.15 5.01
N SER A 78 6.31 9.75 6.15
CA SER A 78 6.83 8.67 7.00
C SER A 78 5.83 7.53 7.07
N TYR A 79 6.28 6.29 7.22
CA TYR A 79 5.39 5.14 7.41
C TYR A 79 4.47 5.28 8.63
N SER A 80 4.92 6.06 9.61
CA SER A 80 4.20 6.39 10.84
C SER A 80 3.17 7.51 10.71
N ASP A 81 3.12 8.19 9.56
CA ASP A 81 2.12 9.22 9.29
C ASP A 81 0.75 8.59 8.97
N ILE A 82 -0.32 9.26 9.40
CA ILE A 82 -1.68 8.93 8.95
C ILE A 82 -2.03 9.81 7.76
N PHE A 83 -2.48 9.15 6.70
CA PHE A 83 -2.82 9.75 5.43
C PHE A 83 -4.30 9.57 5.11
N ASN A 84 -4.92 10.59 4.54
CA ASN A 84 -6.22 10.51 3.90
C ASN A 84 -6.07 10.12 2.43
N MET A 85 -6.61 8.97 2.05
CA MET A 85 -6.68 8.47 0.68
C MET A 85 -8.10 8.65 0.13
N ILE A 86 -8.21 9.31 -1.02
CA ILE A 86 -9.50 9.57 -1.69
C ILE A 86 -9.69 8.80 -3.00
N ARG A 87 -8.60 8.28 -3.59
CA ARG A 87 -8.61 7.49 -4.82
C ARG A 87 -7.27 6.78 -5.04
N ILE A 88 -7.28 5.74 -5.86
CA ILE A 88 -6.06 5.17 -6.47
C ILE A 88 -5.65 6.07 -7.64
N ASP A 89 -4.35 6.23 -7.86
CA ASP A 89 -3.80 6.98 -8.99
C ASP A 89 -4.05 6.23 -10.31
N PRO A 90 -4.40 6.92 -11.42
CA PRO A 90 -4.35 6.30 -12.74
C PRO A 90 -2.96 5.77 -13.11
N TYR A 91 -1.90 6.38 -12.59
CA TYR A 91 -0.53 5.92 -12.77
C TYR A 91 -0.24 4.65 -11.97
N PHE A 92 0.47 3.73 -12.60
CA PHE A 92 1.08 2.58 -11.95
C PHE A 92 2.46 2.33 -12.55
N ASP A 93 3.26 1.56 -11.82
CA ASP A 93 4.58 1.09 -12.20
C ASP A 93 4.62 -0.44 -12.03
N GLU A 94 5.42 -1.16 -12.80
CA GLU A 94 5.50 -2.62 -12.67
C GLU A 94 6.32 -3.06 -11.45
N ASP A 95 7.32 -2.27 -11.07
CA ASP A 95 8.22 -2.53 -9.95
C ASP A 95 7.62 -2.02 -8.62
N PHE A 96 6.84 -0.94 -8.65
CA PHE A 96 6.20 -0.34 -7.45
C PHE A 96 4.67 -0.54 -7.39
N GLY A 97 4.05 -1.01 -8.45
CA GLY A 97 2.62 -1.31 -8.50
C GLY A 97 1.73 -0.07 -8.66
N LEU A 98 0.52 -0.19 -8.12
CA LEU A 98 -0.45 0.90 -8.02
C LEU A 98 0.06 2.00 -7.09
N PHE A 99 -0.21 3.25 -7.44
CA PHE A 99 0.05 4.40 -6.58
C PHE A 99 -1.25 4.97 -6.01
N THR A 100 -1.13 5.71 -4.91
CA THR A 100 -2.23 6.49 -4.33
C THR A 100 -1.81 7.93 -4.08
N LYS A 101 -2.73 8.87 -4.35
CA LYS A 101 -2.55 10.27 -3.96
C LYS A 101 -3.17 10.47 -2.60
N VAL A 102 -2.34 10.91 -1.66
CA VAL A 102 -2.72 11.03 -0.26
C VAL A 102 -2.48 12.43 0.28
N THR A 103 -3.21 12.77 1.34
CA THR A 103 -2.99 13.99 2.12
C THR A 103 -2.67 13.60 3.57
N ARG A 104 -1.49 13.97 4.06
CA ARG A 104 -1.11 13.74 5.45
C ARG A 104 -2.03 14.52 6.39
N LEU A 105 -2.55 13.87 7.43
CA LEU A 105 -3.57 14.47 8.28
C LEU A 105 -3.05 15.63 9.12
N SER A 106 -1.80 15.56 9.60
CA SER A 106 -1.21 16.51 10.54
C SER A 106 -0.95 17.89 9.94
N ASP A 107 -0.49 17.97 8.68
CA ASP A 107 -0.06 19.23 8.06
C ASP A 107 -0.58 19.44 6.63
N LYS A 108 -1.46 18.56 6.17
CA LYS A 108 -2.13 18.63 4.86
C LYS A 108 -1.19 18.55 3.65
N LYS A 109 0.06 18.15 3.84
CA LYS A 109 0.98 17.90 2.71
C LYS A 109 0.47 16.73 1.86
N ARG A 110 0.71 16.82 0.56
CA ARG A 110 0.26 15.85 -0.43
C ARG A 110 1.43 15.01 -0.92
N PHE A 111 1.20 13.72 -1.05
CA PHE A 111 2.20 12.76 -1.52
C PHE A 111 1.56 11.80 -2.52
N GLN A 112 2.41 11.19 -3.33
CA GLN A 112 2.07 10.03 -4.16
C GLN A 112 2.93 8.88 -3.62
N LEU A 113 2.29 7.80 -3.19
CA LEU A 113 2.96 6.67 -2.53
C LEU A 113 2.54 5.36 -3.19
N PRO A 114 3.44 4.35 -3.27
CA PRO A 114 3.06 3.01 -3.70
C PRO A 114 1.98 2.47 -2.76
N LEU A 115 0.90 1.94 -3.32
CA LEU A 115 -0.20 1.37 -2.54
C LEU A 115 0.23 0.07 -1.87
N ALA A 116 1.25 -0.61 -2.41
CA ALA A 116 1.74 -1.88 -1.89
C ALA A 116 2.35 -1.71 -0.49
N ASP A 117 2.88 -0.52 -0.20
CA ASP A 117 3.53 -0.18 1.07
C ASP A 117 2.53 0.35 2.11
N MET A 118 1.23 0.38 1.79
CA MET A 118 0.21 1.03 2.60
C MET A 118 -0.83 0.04 3.12
N LYS A 119 -1.31 0.29 4.35
CA LYS A 119 -2.43 -0.43 4.97
C LYS A 119 -3.45 0.54 5.54
N ALA A 120 -4.69 0.09 5.69
CA ALA A 120 -5.69 0.86 6.42
C ALA A 120 -5.29 0.98 7.90
N VAL A 121 -5.64 2.09 8.55
CA VAL A 121 -5.39 2.28 9.99
C VAL A 121 -6.27 1.36 10.84
N ASN A 122 -7.51 1.11 10.41
CA ASN A 122 -8.44 0.25 11.13
C ASN A 122 -8.29 -1.21 10.67
N GLU A 123 -7.55 -2.03 11.43
CA GLU A 123 -7.28 -3.43 11.07
C GLU A 123 -8.50 -4.35 11.03
N LYS A 124 -9.63 -3.91 11.59
CA LYS A 124 -10.90 -4.66 11.58
C LYS A 124 -11.78 -4.29 10.40
N SER A 125 -11.37 -3.33 9.56
CA SER A 125 -12.19 -2.86 8.45
C SER A 125 -12.06 -3.74 7.21
N PRO A 126 -13.09 -3.82 6.35
CA PRO A 126 -12.99 -4.49 5.07
C PRO A 126 -11.87 -3.92 4.19
N GLU A 127 -11.63 -2.60 4.25
CA GLU A 127 -10.59 -1.91 3.50
C GLU A 127 -9.20 -2.37 3.90
N TYR A 128 -8.95 -2.66 5.18
CA TYR A 128 -7.69 -3.26 5.61
C TYR A 128 -7.44 -4.58 4.87
N GLN A 129 -8.45 -5.45 4.81
CA GLN A 129 -8.30 -6.75 4.17
C GLN A 129 -8.04 -6.62 2.66
N LEU A 130 -8.75 -5.70 2.00
CA LEU A 130 -8.57 -5.43 0.56
C LEU A 130 -7.16 -4.91 0.25
N LEU A 131 -6.68 -3.93 1.02
CA LEU A 131 -5.33 -3.39 0.85
C LEU A 131 -4.26 -4.44 1.19
N GLN A 132 -4.47 -5.22 2.25
CA GLN A 132 -3.56 -6.31 2.61
C GLN A 132 -3.47 -7.39 1.53
N ASP A 133 -4.59 -7.77 0.92
CA ASP A 133 -4.60 -8.76 -0.16
C ASP A 133 -3.84 -8.23 -1.39
N TYR A 134 -3.99 -6.95 -1.71
CA TYR A 134 -3.20 -6.30 -2.76
C TYR A 134 -1.69 -6.31 -2.45
N SER A 135 -1.27 -5.88 -1.26
CA SER A 135 0.16 -5.86 -0.88
C SER A 135 0.76 -7.27 -0.89
N VAL A 136 0.03 -8.27 -0.38
CA VAL A 136 0.49 -9.67 -0.39
C VAL A 136 0.59 -10.20 -1.81
N TRP A 137 -0.39 -9.92 -2.66
CA TRP A 137 -0.33 -10.29 -4.07
C TRP A 137 0.90 -9.66 -4.73
N PHE A 138 1.09 -8.36 -4.54
CA PHE A 138 2.20 -7.61 -5.13
C PHE A 138 3.57 -8.13 -4.67
N ILE A 139 3.73 -8.57 -3.43
CA ILE A 139 5.04 -9.06 -2.96
C ILE A 139 5.34 -10.50 -3.42
N ASN A 140 4.33 -11.35 -3.59
CA ASN A 140 4.54 -12.80 -3.72
C ASN A 140 4.38 -13.39 -5.13
N TYR A 141 3.81 -12.65 -6.09
CA TYR A 141 3.49 -13.15 -7.44
C TYR A 141 4.25 -12.43 -8.55
#